data_AF-A0A357ANE3-F1
#
_entry.id   AF-A0A357ANE3-F1
#
_cell.length_a   1.000
_cell.length_b   1.000
_cell.length_c   1.000
_cell.angle_alpha   90.00
_cell.angle_beta   90.00
_cell.angle_gamma   90.00
#
_symmetry.space_group_name_H-M   'P 1'
#
loop_
_entity.id
_entity.type
_entity.pdbx_description
1 polymer ?
#
loop_
_entity_poly.entity_id
_entity_poly.type
_entity_poly.pdbx_seq_one_letter_code
_entity_poly.pdbx_strand_id
1 'polypeptide(L)' 'MKRKILQVPVIVGKGSEQFFVEKDVKISPPSPPIFKIEEIEKKVVVTDAQVIPGKVIFNAYIWKNVIYKTVED' A
#
# COMPACT_ATOMS: atom_id res chain seq x y z
N MET A 1 -36.97 -27.90 -21.65
CA MET A 1 -35.95 -26.83 -21.77
C MET A 1 -34.56 -27.45 -21.61
N LYS A 2 -33.64 -27.27 -22.57
CA LYS A 2 -32.23 -27.71 -22.42
C LYS A 2 -31.52 -26.79 -21.43
N ARG A 3 -30.92 -27.35 -20.36
CA ARG A 3 -30.06 -26.60 -19.43
C ARG A 3 -28.77 -26.22 -20.16
N LYS A 4 -28.45 -24.92 -20.23
CA LYS A 4 -27.14 -24.44 -20.68
C LYS A 4 -26.19 -24.42 -19.49
N ILE A 5 -25.00 -25.01 -19.64
CA ILE A 5 -23.92 -24.91 -18.66
C ILE A 5 -23.20 -23.59 -18.94
N LEU A 6 -23.13 -22.73 -17.94
CA LEU A 6 -22.40 -21.48 -18.00
C LEU A 6 -21.10 -21.65 -17.20
N GLN A 7 -19.97 -21.40 -17.84
CA GLN A 7 -18.68 -21.38 -17.15
C GLN A 7 -18.55 -20.03 -16.45
N VAL A 8 -18.46 -20.05 -15.13
CA VAL A 8 -18.32 -18.86 -14.30
C VAL A 8 -16.99 -18.88 -13.56
N PRO A 9 -16.35 -17.73 -13.32
CA PRO A 9 -15.18 -17.65 -12.47
C PRO A 9 -15.50 -18.17 -11.06
N VAL A 10 -14.62 -19.01 -10.51
CA VAL A 10 -14.72 -19.52 -9.14
C VAL A 10 -13.65 -18.85 -8.30
N ILE A 11 -14.04 -18.31 -7.14
CA ILE A 11 -13.09 -17.77 -6.17
C ILE A 11 -12.36 -18.95 -5.52
N VAL A 12 -11.06 -19.09 -5.81
CA VAL A 12 -10.21 -20.17 -5.29
C VAL A 12 -9.59 -19.87 -3.92
N GLY A 13 -9.71 -18.64 -3.42
CA GLY A 13 -9.24 -18.23 -2.11
C GLY A 13 -9.60 -16.79 -1.76
N LYS A 14 -9.86 -16.52 -0.48
CA LYS A 14 -10.12 -15.18 0.06
C LYS A 14 -9.44 -15.05 1.42
N GLY A 15 -8.69 -13.97 1.61
CA GLY A 15 -8.04 -13.64 2.88
C GLY A 15 -8.16 -12.15 3.15
N SER A 16 -8.09 -11.77 4.41
CA SER A 16 -8.01 -10.38 4.86
C SER A 16 -7.10 -10.33 6.07
N GLU A 17 -6.20 -9.36 6.09
CA GLU A 17 -5.27 -9.14 7.18
C GLU A 17 -5.07 -7.64 7.36
N GLN A 18 -4.79 -7.22 8.59
CA GLN A 18 -4.43 -5.85 8.92
C GLN A 18 -3.11 -5.88 9.67
N PHE A 19 -2.16 -5.09 9.19
CA PHE A 19 -0.83 -4.96 9.78
C PHE A 19 -0.46 -3.48 9.87
N PHE A 20 0.38 -3.14 10.85
CA PHE A 20 0.91 -1.79 11.07
C PHE A 20 2.38 -1.76 10.65
N VAL A 21 2.75 -0.77 9.84
CA VAL A 21 4.14 -0.59 9.37
C VAL A 21 4.62 0.79 9.78
N GLU A 22 5.68 0.82 10.56
CA GLU A 22 6.36 2.02 11.01
C GLU A 22 7.80 2.04 10.52
N LYS A 23 8.28 3.23 10.17
CA LYS A 23 9.65 3.45 9.72
C LYS A 23 10.08 4.87 10.02
N ASP A 24 11.23 5.01 10.66
CA ASP A 24 11.91 6.29 10.81
C ASP A 24 12.57 6.69 9.48
N VAL A 25 12.31 7.93 9.06
CA VAL A 25 12.92 8.53 7.88
C VAL A 25 13.68 9.78 8.28
N LYS A 26 14.89 9.94 7.72
CA LYS A 26 15.72 11.12 7.94
C LYS A 26 15.73 11.95 6.66
N ILE A 27 15.54 13.25 6.81
CA ILE A 27 15.75 14.20 5.72
C ILE A 27 17.26 14.40 5.57
N SER A 28 17.75 14.21 4.35
CA SER A 28 19.17 14.41 4.04
C SER A 28 19.44 15.92 3.86
N PRO A 29 20.60 16.44 4.31
CA PRO A 29 21.07 17.74 3.87
C PRO A 29 21.15 17.79 2.34
N PRO A 30 20.82 18.91 1.66
CA PRO A 30 20.67 20.28 2.16
C PRO A 30 19.23 20.67 2.54
N SER A 31 18.30 19.72 2.62
CA SER A 31 16.90 20.04 2.88
C SER A 31 16.72 20.67 4.27
N PRO A 32 15.91 21.75 4.38
CA PRO A 32 15.72 22.49 5.62
C PRO A 32 15.04 21.63 6.71
N PRO A 33 15.27 21.94 8.01
CA PRO A 33 14.63 21.26 9.12
C PRO A 33 13.10 21.29 9.05
N ILE A 34 12.48 20.21 9.52
CA ILE A 34 11.02 20.11 9.62
C ILE A 34 10.55 20.94 10.81
N PHE A 35 9.73 21.96 10.56
CA PHE A 35 8.98 22.64 11.62
C PHE A 35 7.66 21.93 11.91
N LYS A 36 6.89 21.65 10.85
CA LYS A 36 5.56 21.04 10.95
C LYS A 36 5.22 20.26 9.70
N ILE A 37 4.59 19.09 9.85
CA ILE A 37 3.98 18.37 8.72
C ILE A 37 2.62 18.99 8.41
N GLU A 38 2.42 19.39 7.16
CA GLU A 38 1.15 19.95 6.70
C GLU A 38 0.26 18.86 6.11
N GLU A 39 0.82 18.00 5.27
CA GLU A 39 0.07 16.97 4.58
C GLU A 39 0.92 15.73 4.31
N ILE A 40 0.28 14.57 4.34
CA ILE A 40 0.86 13.31 3.90
C ILE A 40 -0.10 12.65 2.92
N GLU A 41 0.23 12.72 1.63
CA GLU A 41 -0.40 11.88 0.63
C GLU A 41 0.22 10.49 0.68
N LYS A 42 -0.60 9.45 0.61
CA LYS A 42 -0.15 8.07 0.73
C LYS A 42 -0.90 7.17 -0.22
N LYS A 43 -0.17 6.21 -0.80
CA LYS A 43 -0.72 5.20 -1.70
C LYS A 43 -0.05 3.85 -1.43
N VAL A 44 -0.85 2.81 -1.29
CA VAL A 44 -0.36 1.43 -1.30
C VAL A 44 -0.43 0.94 -2.73
N VAL A 45 0.67 0.42 -3.24
CA VAL A 45 0.75 -0.16 -4.58
C VAL A 45 1.14 -1.62 -4.45
N VAL A 46 0.23 -2.50 -4.87
CA VAL A 46 0.49 -3.93 -5.00
C VAL A 46 0.97 -4.17 -6.43
N THR A 47 2.20 -4.65 -6.58
CA THR A 47 2.83 -4.87 -7.89
C THR A 47 2.61 -6.28 -8.41
N ASP A 48 2.45 -7.25 -7.49
CA ASP A 48 2.20 -8.64 -7.81
C ASP A 48 1.48 -9.33 -6.65
N ALA A 49 0.62 -10.30 -6.95
CA ALA A 49 -0.12 -11.06 -5.95
C ALA A 49 -0.42 -12.48 -6.43
N GLN A 50 -0.06 -13.46 -5.61
CA GLN A 50 -0.28 -14.87 -5.86
C GLN A 50 -1.03 -15.51 -4.69
N VAL A 51 -2.09 -16.26 -5.00
CA VAL A 51 -2.81 -17.09 -4.04
C VAL A 51 -2.23 -18.50 -4.10
N ILE A 52 -1.79 -19.02 -2.97
CA ILE A 52 -1.37 -20.43 -2.82
C ILE A 52 -2.17 -21.08 -1.69
N PRO A 53 -2.14 -22.42 -1.54
CA PRO A 53 -2.91 -23.08 -0.49
C PRO A 53 -2.61 -22.51 0.90
N GLY A 54 -3.63 -21.92 1.53
CA GLY A 54 -3.57 -21.38 2.90
C GLY A 54 -2.96 -19.98 3.05
N LYS A 55 -2.44 -19.33 1.99
CA LYS A 55 -1.88 -17.97 2.09
C LYS A 55 -1.90 -17.19 0.78
N VAL A 56 -1.85 -15.86 0.90
CA VAL A 56 -1.68 -14.94 -0.21
C VAL A 56 -0.29 -14.30 -0.08
N ILE A 57 0.51 -14.39 -1.11
CA ILE A 57 1.83 -13.73 -1.19
C ILE A 57 1.65 -12.54 -2.12
N PHE A 58 2.09 -11.36 -1.71
CA PHE A 58 2.05 -10.18 -2.57
C PHE A 58 3.30 -9.33 -2.40
N ASN A 59 3.73 -8.72 -3.49
CA ASN A 59 4.77 -7.71 -3.50
C ASN A 59 4.10 -6.35 -3.54
N ALA A 60 4.50 -5.46 -2.64
CA ALA A 60 3.90 -4.14 -2.55
C ALA A 60 4.90 -3.11 -1.98
N TYR A 61 4.62 -1.85 -2.25
CA TYR A 61 5.29 -0.73 -1.59
C TYR A 61 4.27 0.32 -1.16
N ILE A 62 4.65 1.08 -0.13
CA ILE A 62 3.88 2.22 0.36
C ILE A 62 4.60 3.47 -0.14
N TRP A 63 3.95 4.18 -1.04
CA TRP A 63 4.40 5.49 -1.48
C TRP A 63 3.83 6.58 -0.56
N LYS A 64 4.67 7.52 -0.14
CA LYS A 64 4.26 8.66 0.69
C LYS A 64 4.89 9.94 0.13
N ASN A 65 4.07 10.95 -0.15
CA ASN A 65 4.53 12.32 -0.35
C ASN A 65 4.25 13.09 0.93
N VAL A 66 5.27 13.71 1.51
CA VAL A 66 5.16 14.45 2.77
C VAL A 66 5.43 15.92 2.50
N ILE A 67 4.42 16.76 2.67
CA ILE A 67 4.54 18.22 2.59
C ILE A 67 4.77 18.74 4.01
N TYR A 68 5.85 19.51 4.18
CA TYR A 68 6.22 20.06 5.48
C TYR A 68 6.59 21.53 5.36
N LYS A 69 6.35 22.28 6.44
CA LYS A 69 6.81 23.65 6.64
C LYS A 69 8.17 23.66 7.33
N THR A 70 8.96 24.65 6.98
CA THR A 70 10.27 24.97 7.55
C THR A 70 10.13 26.17 8.48
N VAL A 71 11.18 26.48 9.25
CA VAL A 71 11.19 27.60 10.21
C VAL A 71 11.55 28.95 9.55
N GLU A 72 11.63 29.02 8.22
CA GLU A 72 12.00 30.26 7.51
C GLU A 72 10.74 31.02 7.09
N ASP A 73 10.70 32.31 7.45
CA ASP A 73 9.57 33.26 7.35
C ASP A 73 8.99 33.44 5.93
#